data_AF-A0A8J3WPX0-F1
#
_entry.id   AF-A0A8J3WPX0-F1
#
_cell.length_a   1.000
_cell.length_b   1.000
_cell.length_c   1.000
_cell.angle_alpha   90.00
_cell.angle_beta   90.00
_cell.angle_gamma   90.00
#
_symmetry.space_group_name_H-M   'P 1'
#
loop_
_entity.id
_entity.type
_entity.pdbx_description
1 polymer ?
#
loop_
_entity_poly.entity_id
_entity_poly.type
_entity_poly.pdbx_seq_one_letter_code
_entity_poly.pdbx_strand_id
1 'polypeptide(L)'
;MVSVSMETAEQTEARLRRVIAAAGFVVHNGVWCFEESPADHPPALTGDTLAVVRDNESWSALVPFAQGHEGVEQFGVFSFHFPADLDNSGFVGWLATRLKVQLGTGVFVICGSNRANGGIYDYWGCPIDLVGDAIAVIKELRAH
;
A
#
# COMPACT_ATOMS: atom_id res chain seq x y z
N MET A 1 16.88 9.32 14.62
CA MET A 1 16.62 8.97 16.03
C MET A 1 15.17 8.52 16.08
N VAL A 2 14.90 7.24 16.36
CA VAL A 2 13.51 6.73 16.43
C VAL A 2 12.94 7.21 17.76
N SER A 3 11.99 8.15 17.69
CA SER A 3 11.24 8.60 18.87
C SER A 3 10.12 7.61 19.12
N VAL A 4 10.25 6.75 20.13
CA VAL A 4 9.12 5.93 20.59
C VAL A 4 8.16 6.86 21.34
N SER A 5 7.14 7.31 20.62
CA SER A 5 6.08 8.17 21.15
C SER A 5 5.14 7.36 22.04
N MET A 6 4.93 7.78 23.30
CA MET A 6 3.85 7.26 24.14
C MET A 6 2.59 8.10 23.91
N GLU A 7 1.93 7.91 22.76
CA GLU A 7 0.64 8.53 22.46
C GLU A 7 -0.51 7.70 23.04
N THR A 8 -1.59 8.38 23.47
CA THR A 8 -2.88 7.71 23.65
C THR A 8 -3.49 7.31 22.30
N ALA A 9 -4.53 6.48 22.32
CA ALA A 9 -5.24 6.09 21.11
C ALA A 9 -5.84 7.30 20.39
N GLU A 10 -6.38 8.27 21.12
CA GLU A 10 -6.97 9.50 20.59
C GLU A 10 -5.92 10.43 19.96
N GLN A 11 -4.75 10.54 20.60
CA GLN A 11 -3.62 11.31 20.06
C GLN A 11 -3.10 10.68 18.75
N THR A 12 -2.96 9.35 18.74
CA THR A 12 -2.56 8.59 17.56
C THR A 12 -3.56 8.78 16.42
N GLU A 13 -4.86 8.64 16.70
CA GLU A 13 -5.94 8.86 15.73
C GLU A 13 -5.90 10.28 15.15
N ALA A 14 -5.78 11.31 15.99
CA ALA A 14 -5.72 12.70 15.54
C ALA A 14 -4.47 13.00 14.70
N ARG A 15 -3.31 12.42 15.06
CA ARG A 15 -2.08 12.54 14.25
C ARG A 15 -2.25 11.85 12.91
N LEU A 16 -2.70 10.59 12.87
CA LEU A 16 -2.79 9.81 11.65
C LEU A 16 -3.86 10.34 10.68
N ARG A 17 -4.92 10.99 11.18
CA ARG A 17 -5.83 11.78 10.33
C ARG A 17 -5.13 12.92 9.60
N ARG A 18 -4.30 13.69 10.31
CA ARG A 18 -3.49 14.74 9.66
C ARG A 18 -2.51 14.16 8.65
N VAL A 19 -1.92 13.00 8.95
CA VAL A 19 -1.02 12.29 8.03
C VAL A 19 -1.77 11.88 6.76
N ILE A 20 -2.92 11.20 6.86
CA ILE A 20 -3.64 10.75 5.67
C ILE A 20 -4.13 11.94 4.84
N ALA A 21 -4.59 13.03 5.46
CA ALA A 21 -5.04 14.23 4.77
C ALA A 21 -3.91 14.90 3.98
N ALA A 22 -2.70 14.98 4.57
CA ALA A 22 -1.55 15.61 3.96
C ALA A 22 -0.75 14.71 2.99
N ALA A 23 -0.94 13.40 3.04
CA ALA A 23 -0.22 12.46 2.18
C ALA A 23 -0.55 12.68 0.69
N GLY A 24 0.43 12.51 -0.19
CA GLY A 24 0.20 12.34 -1.61
C GLY A 24 -0.45 10.98 -1.85
N PHE A 25 -1.71 10.97 -2.28
CA PHE A 25 -2.48 9.76 -2.53
C PHE A 25 -2.70 9.59 -4.04
N VAL A 26 -2.24 8.45 -4.58
CA VAL A 26 -2.37 8.12 -6.01
C VAL A 26 -3.10 6.80 -6.13
N VAL A 27 -4.20 6.79 -6.87
CA VAL A 27 -4.85 5.55 -7.33
C VAL A 27 -4.20 5.18 -8.66
N HIS A 28 -3.67 3.97 -8.74
CA HIS A 28 -3.16 3.45 -10.00
C HIS A 28 -4.33 2.87 -10.76
N ASN A 29 -4.51 3.27 -12.02
CA ASN A 29 -5.58 2.74 -12.87
C ASN A 29 -5.15 1.40 -13.47
N GLY A 30 -5.97 0.37 -13.28
CA GLY A 30 -5.67 -0.98 -13.77
C GLY A 30 -6.09 -2.06 -12.79
N VAL A 31 -5.67 -3.29 -13.09
CA VAL A 31 -5.79 -4.46 -12.23
C VAL A 31 -4.39 -5.05 -12.12
N TRP A 32 -4.01 -5.51 -10.94
CA TRP A 32 -2.70 -6.11 -10.66
C TRP A 32 -2.85 -7.52 -10.13
N CYS A 33 -1.79 -8.29 -10.30
CA CYS A 33 -1.64 -9.62 -9.70
C CYS A 33 -0.17 -9.86 -9.35
N PHE A 34 0.07 -10.89 -8.54
CA PHE A 34 1.42 -11.39 -8.31
C PHE A 34 1.75 -12.48 -9.33
N GLU A 35 2.85 -12.31 -10.04
CA GLU A 35 3.50 -13.35 -10.83
C GLU A 35 4.65 -13.94 -10.02
N GLU A 36 4.67 -15.25 -9.86
CA GLU A 36 5.68 -15.94 -9.08
C GLU A 36 6.68 -16.70 -9.96
N SER A 37 7.95 -16.64 -9.60
CA SER A 37 9.00 -17.43 -10.23
C SER A 37 9.91 -18.07 -9.19
N PRO A 38 10.55 -19.23 -9.50
CA PRO A 38 11.46 -19.88 -8.58
C PRO A 38 12.60 -18.99 -8.11
N ALA A 39 13.10 -19.18 -6.89
CA ALA A 39 14.19 -18.43 -6.28
C ALA A 39 15.45 -18.28 -7.18
N ASP A 40 15.80 -19.29 -7.98
CA ASP A 40 16.94 -19.26 -8.91
C ASP A 40 16.65 -18.58 -10.25
N HIS A 41 15.40 -18.20 -10.50
CA HIS A 41 14.91 -17.54 -11.72
C HIS A 41 14.29 -16.18 -11.37
N PRO A 42 15.10 -15.13 -11.13
CA PRO A 42 14.57 -13.79 -10.86
C PRO A 42 13.74 -13.27 -12.05
N PRO A 43 12.60 -12.60 -11.79
CA PRO A 43 11.78 -12.03 -12.85
C PRO A 43 12.47 -10.84 -13.51
N ALA A 44 12.11 -10.57 -14.76
CA ALA A 44 12.59 -9.38 -15.45
C ALA A 44 11.92 -8.12 -14.90
N LEU A 45 12.70 -7.10 -14.55
CA LEU A 45 12.17 -5.79 -14.17
C LEU A 45 11.81 -5.00 -15.43
N THR A 46 10.53 -4.73 -15.61
CA THR A 46 10.01 -3.91 -16.71
C THR A 46 9.52 -2.56 -16.17
N GLY A 47 9.19 -1.63 -17.06
CA GLY A 47 8.60 -0.34 -16.65
C GLY A 47 7.23 -0.48 -15.97
N ASP A 48 6.56 -1.61 -16.17
CA ASP A 48 5.22 -1.87 -15.64
C ASP A 48 5.25 -2.65 -14.30
N THR A 49 6.41 -3.18 -13.92
CA THR A 49 6.60 -3.92 -12.66
C THR A 49 6.64 -2.94 -11.49
N LEU A 50 5.63 -2.96 -10.62
CA LEU A 50 5.55 -2.03 -9.48
C LEU A 50 6.47 -2.43 -8.33
N ALA A 51 6.59 -3.74 -8.08
CA ALA A 51 7.40 -4.26 -7.00
C ALA A 51 7.85 -5.69 -7.32
N VAL A 52 9.00 -6.07 -6.80
CA VAL A 52 9.46 -7.45 -6.76
C VAL A 52 9.97 -7.71 -5.35
N VAL A 53 9.38 -8.71 -4.69
CA VAL A 53 9.79 -9.20 -3.38
C VAL A 53 10.23 -10.64 -3.54
N ARG A 54 11.15 -11.08 -2.70
CA ARG A 54 11.65 -12.45 -2.71
C ARG A 54 11.63 -13.00 -1.30
N ASP A 55 11.23 -14.25 -1.16
CA ASP A 55 11.49 -15.03 0.05
C ASP A 55 12.57 -16.09 -0.21
N ASN A 56 12.57 -17.17 0.57
CA ASN A 56 13.56 -18.24 0.42
C ASN A 56 13.28 -19.14 -0.78
N GLU A 57 12.04 -19.19 -1.27
CA GLU A 57 11.54 -20.17 -2.23
C GLU A 57 11.21 -19.54 -3.59
N SER A 58 10.66 -18.32 -3.59
CA SER A 58 10.18 -17.67 -4.80
C SER A 58 10.49 -16.17 -4.85
N TRP A 59 10.43 -15.64 -6.07
CA TRP A 59 10.19 -14.24 -6.34
C TRP A 59 8.70 -14.04 -6.57
N SER A 60 8.20 -12.88 -6.15
CA SER A 60 6.83 -12.44 -6.37
C SER A 60 6.87 -11.02 -6.95
N ALA A 61 6.43 -10.88 -8.19
CA ALA A 61 6.39 -9.63 -8.93
C ALA A 61 4.97 -9.08 -9.00
N LEU A 62 4.75 -7.87 -8.50
CA LEU A 62 3.49 -7.16 -8.65
C LEU A 62 3.44 -6.49 -10.03
N VAL A 63 2.65 -7.06 -10.93
CA VAL A 63 2.57 -6.69 -12.35
C VAL A 63 1.13 -6.42 -12.76
N PRO A 64 0.88 -5.69 -13.87
CA PRO A 64 -0.46 -5.56 -14.42
C PRO A 64 -1.05 -6.92 -14.79
N PHE A 65 -2.34 -7.08 -14.51
CA PHE A 65 -3.09 -8.26 -14.89
C PHE A 65 -3.23 -8.32 -16.42
N ALA A 66 -2.88 -9.46 -17.01
CA ALA A 66 -2.91 -9.68 -18.45
C ALA A 66 -3.42 -11.10 -18.77
N GLN A 67 -3.62 -11.37 -20.05
CA GLN A 67 -3.99 -12.71 -20.53
C GLN A 67 -2.91 -13.73 -20.10
N GLY A 68 -3.33 -14.82 -19.48
CA GLY A 68 -2.43 -15.83 -18.89
C GLY A 68 -2.44 -15.87 -17.35
N HIS A 69 -3.00 -14.85 -16.69
CA HIS A 69 -3.15 -14.81 -15.22
C HIS A 69 -4.52 -15.35 -14.74
N GLU A 70 -5.11 -16.29 -15.48
CA GLU A 70 -6.41 -16.86 -15.14
C GLU A 70 -6.35 -17.59 -13.79
N GLY A 71 -7.28 -17.27 -12.88
CA GLY A 71 -7.34 -17.88 -11.56
C GLY A 71 -6.41 -17.28 -10.51
N VAL A 72 -5.61 -16.26 -10.85
CA VAL A 72 -4.78 -15.50 -9.90
C VAL A 72 -5.64 -14.41 -9.24
N GLU A 73 -5.36 -14.11 -7.97
CA GLU A 73 -5.99 -13.01 -7.26
C GLU A 73 -5.74 -11.67 -7.96
N GLN A 74 -6.81 -10.88 -8.09
CA GLN A 74 -6.81 -9.59 -8.75
C GLN A 74 -6.93 -8.48 -7.72
N PHE A 75 -6.05 -7.48 -7.84
CA PHE A 75 -5.95 -6.39 -6.90
C PHE A 75 -6.14 -5.05 -7.60
N GLY A 76 -6.80 -4.13 -6.90
CA GLY A 76 -6.65 -2.70 -7.17
C GLY A 76 -5.49 -2.16 -6.34
N VAL A 77 -4.72 -1.21 -6.88
CA VAL A 77 -3.51 -0.67 -6.24
C VAL A 77 -3.61 0.85 -6.09
N PHE A 78 -3.19 1.34 -4.92
CA PHE A 78 -3.02 2.76 -4.62
C PHE A 78 -1.73 2.97 -3.83
N SER A 79 -1.23 4.20 -3.77
CA SER A 79 -0.03 4.53 -3.02
C SER A 79 -0.13 5.81 -2.22
N PHE A 80 0.68 5.87 -1.16
CA PHE A 80 0.86 7.04 -0.31
C PHE A 80 2.32 7.47 -0.29
N HIS A 81 2.56 8.75 -0.59
CA HIS A 81 3.80 9.44 -0.28
C HIS A 81 3.56 10.40 0.89
N PHE A 82 4.44 10.39 1.88
CA PHE A 82 4.28 11.18 3.09
C PHE A 82 5.16 12.44 3.06
N PRO A 83 4.67 13.59 3.53
CA PRO A 83 5.50 14.77 3.76
C PRO A 83 6.63 14.45 4.75
N ALA A 84 7.82 15.01 4.52
CA ALA A 84 9.03 14.71 5.29
C ALA A 84 8.95 15.15 6.77
N ASP A 85 8.05 16.10 7.08
CA ASP A 85 7.87 16.72 8.39
C ASP A 85 6.74 16.08 9.22
N LEU A 86 6.04 15.07 8.67
CA LEU A 86 4.96 14.39 9.37
C LEU A 86 5.40 13.02 9.88
N ASP A 87 5.16 12.79 11.17
CA ASP A 87 5.33 11.47 11.78
C ASP A 87 4.18 10.54 11.37
N ASN A 88 4.47 9.62 10.44
CA ASN A 88 3.56 8.58 9.96
C ASN A 88 3.68 7.25 10.74
N SER A 89 4.33 7.23 11.90
CA SER A 89 4.47 6.03 12.72
C SER A 89 3.10 5.46 13.07
N GLY A 90 2.90 4.17 12.77
CA GLY A 90 1.64 3.45 13.00
C GLY A 90 0.61 3.57 11.87
N PHE A 91 0.88 4.35 10.81
CA PHE A 91 -0.06 4.58 9.72
C PHE A 91 -0.56 3.29 9.06
N VAL A 92 0.35 2.36 8.74
CA VAL A 92 0.01 1.10 8.08
C VAL A 92 -0.98 0.29 8.91
N GLY A 93 -0.69 0.08 10.19
CA GLY A 93 -1.58 -0.69 11.08
C GLY A 93 -2.94 -0.01 11.28
N TRP A 94 -2.93 1.32 11.42
CA TRP A 94 -4.15 2.12 11.58
C TRP A 94 -5.07 2.06 10.36
N LEU A 95 -4.54 2.30 9.16
CA LEU A 95 -5.35 2.29 7.93
C LEU A 95 -5.83 0.86 7.60
N ALA A 96 -4.97 -0.15 7.71
CA ALA A 96 -5.36 -1.55 7.51
C ALA A 96 -6.49 -1.98 8.46
N THR A 97 -6.41 -1.59 9.74
CA THR A 97 -7.47 -1.86 10.73
C THR A 97 -8.78 -1.19 10.34
N ARG A 98 -8.73 0.08 9.91
CA ARG A 98 -9.95 0.81 9.46
C ARG A 98 -10.61 0.14 8.26
N LEU A 99 -9.82 -0.21 7.23
CA LEU A 99 -10.33 -0.90 6.05
C LEU A 99 -10.91 -2.28 6.42
N LYS A 100 -10.27 -3.02 7.33
CA LYS A 100 -10.80 -4.30 7.81
C LYS A 100 -12.13 -4.15 8.53
N VAL A 101 -12.25 -3.15 9.42
CA VAL A 101 -13.48 -2.90 10.20
C VAL A 101 -14.63 -2.45 9.30
N GLN A 102 -14.36 -1.58 8.32
CA GLN A 102 -15.42 -1.02 7.47
C GLN A 102 -15.80 -1.91 6.30
N LEU A 103 -14.84 -2.59 5.66
CA LEU A 103 -15.04 -3.32 4.42
C LEU A 103 -14.85 -4.83 4.57
N GLY A 104 -14.43 -5.31 5.74
CA GLY A 104 -14.12 -6.73 5.95
C GLY A 104 -12.86 -7.20 5.22
N THR A 105 -12.12 -6.31 4.55
CA THR A 105 -11.06 -6.66 3.61
C THR A 105 -9.69 -6.80 4.26
N GLY A 106 -8.84 -7.63 3.63
CA GLY A 106 -7.40 -7.65 3.86
C GLY A 106 -6.70 -6.71 2.88
N VAL A 107 -5.46 -6.35 3.21
CA VAL A 107 -4.59 -5.56 2.34
C VAL A 107 -3.17 -6.12 2.35
N PHE A 108 -2.45 -5.95 1.25
CA PHE A 108 -0.99 -6.04 1.28
C PHE A 108 -0.39 -4.63 1.21
N VAL A 109 0.82 -4.48 1.74
CA VAL A 109 1.57 -3.21 1.70
C VAL A 109 3.01 -3.49 1.30
N ILE A 110 3.51 -2.72 0.33
CA ILE A 110 4.90 -2.80 -0.14
C ILE A 110 5.53 -1.42 0.03
N CYS A 111 6.54 -1.33 0.88
CA CYS A 111 7.25 -0.07 1.12
C CYS A 111 8.37 0.12 0.09
N GLY A 112 8.49 1.34 -0.44
CA GLY A 112 9.62 1.81 -1.20
C GLY A 112 10.32 2.99 -0.52
N SER A 113 11.42 3.46 -1.10
CA SER A 113 12.13 4.64 -0.62
C SER A 113 12.45 5.59 -1.78
N ASN A 114 12.01 6.82 -1.66
CA ASN A 114 12.34 7.92 -2.56
C ASN A 114 12.73 9.14 -1.73
N ARG A 115 14.05 9.27 -1.46
CA ARG A 115 14.59 10.38 -0.66
C ARG A 115 14.37 11.76 -1.28
N ALA A 116 14.16 11.83 -2.60
CA ALA A 116 13.82 13.08 -3.28
C ALA A 116 12.34 13.46 -3.12
N ASN A 117 11.50 12.55 -2.62
CA ASN A 117 10.07 12.73 -2.44
C ASN A 117 9.58 12.21 -1.08
N GLY A 118 10.08 12.81 0.02
CA GLY A 118 9.58 12.53 1.37
C GLY A 118 10.15 11.28 2.05
N GLY A 119 10.90 10.42 1.34
CA GLY A 119 11.52 9.23 1.91
C GLY A 119 10.69 7.98 1.68
N ILE A 120 10.30 7.30 2.76
CA ILE A 120 9.53 6.05 2.67
C ILE A 120 8.13 6.35 2.12
N TYR A 121 7.67 5.51 1.20
CA TYR A 121 6.33 5.55 0.64
C TYR A 121 5.78 4.12 0.54
N ASP A 122 4.46 3.99 0.43
CA ASP A 122 3.81 2.69 0.47
C ASP A 122 2.94 2.49 -0.78
N TYR A 123 3.08 1.34 -1.44
CA TYR A 123 2.04 0.76 -2.28
C TYR A 123 1.13 -0.11 -1.44
N TRP A 124 -0.16 -0.06 -1.74
CA TRP A 124 -1.22 -0.81 -1.07
C TRP A 124 -2.03 -1.52 -2.12
N GLY A 125 -2.40 -2.77 -1.84
CA GLY A 125 -3.36 -3.50 -2.66
C GLY A 125 -4.47 -4.13 -1.84
N CYS A 126 -5.66 -4.18 -2.42
CA CYS A 126 -6.83 -4.86 -1.90
C CYS A 126 -7.54 -5.59 -3.05
N PRO A 127 -8.44 -6.56 -2.76
CA PRO A 127 -9.21 -7.23 -3.80
C PRO A 127 -9.87 -6.23 -4.75
N ILE A 128 -9.82 -6.53 -6.06
CA ILE A 128 -10.28 -5.60 -7.10
C ILE A 128 -11.75 -5.18 -6.91
N ASP A 129 -12.60 -6.09 -6.47
CA ASP A 129 -14.03 -5.83 -6.23
C ASP A 129 -14.28 -4.80 -5.11
N LEU A 130 -13.29 -4.58 -4.23
CA LEU A 130 -13.38 -3.67 -3.10
C LEU A 130 -12.55 -2.39 -3.27
N VAL A 131 -11.84 -2.23 -4.39
CA VAL A 131 -10.95 -1.06 -4.58
C VAL A 131 -11.73 0.26 -4.57
N GLY A 132 -12.93 0.27 -5.16
CA GLY A 132 -13.79 1.46 -5.19
C GLY A 132 -14.19 1.91 -3.78
N ASP A 133 -14.61 0.96 -2.95
CA ASP A 133 -15.01 1.22 -1.56
C ASP A 133 -13.80 1.61 -0.70
N ALA A 134 -12.65 0.96 -0.87
CA ALA A 134 -11.41 1.31 -0.17
C ALA A 134 -10.98 2.76 -0.50
N ILE A 135 -11.05 3.16 -1.77
CA ILE A 135 -10.77 4.53 -2.20
C ILE A 135 -11.78 5.51 -1.58
N ALA A 136 -13.06 5.15 -1.51
CA ALA A 136 -14.08 6.00 -0.89
C ALA A 136 -13.79 6.25 0.59
N VAL A 137 -13.47 5.21 1.35
CA VAL A 137 -13.06 5.30 2.76
C VAL A 137 -11.83 6.21 2.92
N ILE A 138 -10.81 6.02 2.09
CA ILE A 138 -9.60 6.85 2.12
C ILE A 138 -9.95 8.31 1.84
N LYS A 139 -10.78 8.59 0.83
CA LYS A 139 -11.20 9.97 0.49
C LYS A 139 -11.98 10.62 1.63
N GLU A 140 -12.85 9.89 2.31
CA GLU A 140 -13.56 10.37 3.50
C GLU A 140 -12.57 10.72 4.62
N LEU A 141 -11.63 9.83 4.93
CA LEU A 141 -10.61 10.07 5.96
C LEU A 141 -9.72 11.27 5.66
N ARG A 142 -9.52 11.60 4.38
CA ARG A 142 -8.73 12.74 3.91
C ARG A 142 -9.48 14.08 3.95
N ALA A 143 -10.81 14.07 4.02
CA ALA A 143 -11.63 15.27 4.00
C ALA A 143 -11.74 15.96 5.38
N HIS A 144 -11.11 15.39 6.41
CA HIS A 144 -11.19 15.79 7.82
C HIS A 144 -9.80 16.03 8.40
#